data_AF-A0A8J5G5P2-F1
#
_entry.id   AF-A0A8J5G5P2-F1
#
_cell.length_a   1.000
_cell.length_b   1.000
_cell.length_c   1.000
_cell.angle_alpha   90.00
_cell.angle_beta   90.00
_cell.angle_gamma   90.00
#
_symmetry.space_group_name_H-M   'P 1'
#
loop_
_entity.id
_entity.type
_entity.pdbx_description
1 polymer ?
#
loop_
_entity_poly.entity_id
_entity_poly.type
_entity_poly.pdbx_seq_one_letter_code
_entity_poly.pdbx_strand_id
1 'polypeptide(L)'
;MNVLQECFFNSNIELYREHTLEHMSALWTAWKSSLNVNYVRPCKTKAEVLKNVPQGFNAKEWEWLVTNKFLTDEFQKTSNQNSTNRVNGVMPHRTGSKPHRQLIYDMDEIVKTIQSTASLSHIEVVEKCFGPQRHSHVFGFRGGMKRKHFNCSQATYIKDLEAKLHEKEEENNNLKRRMDGIESRLAKIENENQPMSDEPAIDGEGWHTSSILLSATMLQ
;
A
#
# COMPACT_ATOMS: atom_id res chain seq x y z
N MET A 1 -15.39 -14.42 -43.74
CA MET A 1 -14.43 -13.47 -43.16
C MET A 1 -13.49 -14.24 -42.26
N ASN A 2 -12.19 -13.93 -42.32
CA ASN A 2 -11.14 -14.69 -41.64
C ASN A 2 -11.16 -14.33 -40.14
N VAL A 3 -11.03 -15.30 -39.22
CA VAL A 3 -11.09 -15.10 -37.76
C VAL A 3 -10.10 -14.02 -37.29
N LEU A 4 -8.97 -13.88 -37.99
CA LEU A 4 -8.00 -12.82 -37.74
C LEU A 4 -8.55 -11.41 -37.97
N GLN A 5 -9.45 -11.20 -38.93
CA GLN A 5 -10.05 -9.88 -39.16
C GLN A 5 -10.96 -9.48 -37.99
N GLU A 6 -11.77 -10.39 -37.45
CA GLU A 6 -12.64 -10.08 -36.30
C GLU A 6 -11.86 -9.67 -35.03
N CYS A 7 -10.67 -10.22 -34.81
CA CYS A 7 -9.83 -9.86 -33.67
C CYS A 7 -9.31 -8.41 -33.73
N PHE A 8 -9.06 -7.87 -34.93
CA PHE A 8 -8.52 -6.52 -35.11
C PHE A 8 -9.60 -5.44 -35.27
N PHE A 9 -10.85 -5.81 -35.60
CA PHE A 9 -11.98 -4.88 -35.71
C PHE A 9 -12.89 -4.85 -34.47
N ASN A 10 -12.52 -5.52 -33.37
CA ASN A 10 -13.26 -5.46 -32.13
C ASN A 10 -13.25 -4.02 -31.57
N SER A 11 -14.42 -3.41 -31.41
CA SER A 11 -14.59 -2.05 -30.88
C SER A 11 -14.02 -1.87 -29.46
N ASN A 12 -13.81 -2.97 -28.72
CA ASN A 12 -13.12 -2.97 -27.43
C ASN A 12 -11.58 -2.98 -27.52
N ILE A 13 -10.99 -3.09 -28.72
CA ILE A 13 -9.53 -3.10 -28.88
C ILE A 13 -8.91 -1.78 -28.41
N GLU A 14 -9.63 -0.67 -28.53
CA GLU A 14 -9.22 0.63 -27.98
C GLU A 14 -9.21 0.62 -26.45
N LEU A 15 -10.19 -0.05 -25.83
CA LEU A 15 -10.30 -0.16 -24.38
C LEU A 15 -9.12 -0.94 -23.77
N TYR A 16 -8.60 -1.93 -24.49
CA TYR A 16 -7.47 -2.77 -24.05
C TYR A 16 -6.15 -2.45 -24.76
N ARG A 17 -6.10 -1.39 -25.57
CA ARG A 17 -4.93 -1.05 -26.39
C ARG A 17 -3.70 -0.90 -25.52
N GLU A 18 -3.79 -0.08 -24.47
CA GLU A 18 -2.67 0.21 -23.59
C GLU A 18 -2.17 -1.07 -22.90
N HIS A 19 -3.06 -1.80 -22.25
CA HIS A 19 -2.72 -3.07 -21.59
C HIS A 19 -2.11 -4.10 -22.56
N THR A 20 -2.61 -4.18 -23.79
CA THR A 20 -2.09 -5.08 -24.82
C THR A 20 -0.68 -4.66 -25.24
N LEU A 21 -0.45 -3.36 -25.48
CA LEU A 21 0.86 -2.83 -25.83
C LEU A 21 1.87 -2.99 -24.69
N GLU A 22 1.45 -2.76 -23.45
CA GLU A 22 2.28 -3.01 -22.27
C GLU A 22 2.68 -4.49 -22.17
N HIS A 23 1.72 -5.40 -22.37
CA HIS A 23 1.97 -6.83 -22.35
C HIS A 23 2.96 -7.24 -23.46
N MET A 24 2.76 -6.76 -24.69
CA MET A 24 3.67 -7.00 -25.81
C MET A 24 5.08 -6.45 -25.52
N SER A 25 5.17 -5.24 -24.95
CA SER A 25 6.44 -4.63 -24.55
C SER A 25 7.16 -5.44 -23.47
N ALA A 26 6.41 -6.00 -22.51
CA ALA A 26 6.94 -6.88 -21.48
C ALA A 26 7.49 -8.18 -22.07
N LEU A 27 6.74 -8.82 -22.97
CA LEU A 27 7.18 -10.04 -23.69
C LEU A 27 8.45 -9.77 -24.50
N TRP A 28 8.48 -8.68 -25.27
CA TRP A 28 9.65 -8.25 -26.03
C TRP A 28 10.87 -8.02 -25.13
N THR A 29 10.68 -7.36 -23.99
CA THR A 29 11.76 -7.08 -23.04
C THR A 29 12.29 -8.35 -22.39
N ALA A 30 11.42 -9.26 -21.97
CA ALA A 30 11.79 -10.55 -21.40
C ALA A 30 12.57 -11.40 -22.40
N TRP A 31 12.06 -11.50 -23.64
CA TRP A 31 12.69 -12.25 -24.71
C TRP A 31 14.07 -11.69 -25.07
N LYS A 32 14.19 -10.37 -25.29
CA LYS A 32 15.49 -9.71 -25.53
C LYS A 32 16.46 -9.93 -24.38
N SER A 33 15.98 -9.89 -23.13
CA SER A 33 16.81 -10.11 -21.96
C SER A 33 17.38 -11.54 -21.96
N SER A 34 16.56 -12.53 -22.31
CA SER A 34 17.01 -13.92 -22.47
C SER A 34 18.11 -14.03 -23.53
N LEU A 35 17.93 -13.40 -24.70
CA LEU A 35 18.95 -13.38 -25.75
C LEU A 35 20.26 -12.75 -25.28
N ASN A 36 20.18 -11.61 -24.60
CA ASN A 36 21.36 -10.93 -24.07
C ASN A 36 22.14 -11.82 -23.10
N VAL A 37 21.43 -12.50 -22.18
CA VAL A 37 22.06 -13.37 -21.18
C VAL A 37 22.71 -14.59 -21.80
N ASN A 38 22.07 -15.23 -22.78
CA ASN A 38 22.51 -16.51 -23.31
C ASN A 38 23.51 -16.38 -24.46
N TYR A 39 23.45 -15.31 -25.27
CA TYR A 39 24.22 -15.20 -26.51
C TYR A 39 25.20 -14.03 -26.55
N VAL A 40 24.91 -12.93 -25.83
CA VAL A 40 25.72 -11.71 -25.87
C VAL A 40 26.69 -11.64 -24.70
N ARG A 41 26.18 -11.71 -23.46
CA ARG A 41 26.99 -11.60 -22.23
C ARG A 41 28.13 -12.63 -22.10
N PRO A 42 27.99 -13.88 -22.58
CA PRO A 42 29.08 -14.85 -22.51
C PRO A 42 30.25 -14.51 -23.43
N CYS A 43 30.00 -13.73 -24.48
CA CYS A 43 31.02 -13.33 -25.45
C CYS A 43 31.78 -12.10 -24.95
N LYS A 44 33.09 -12.07 -25.18
CA LYS A 44 33.95 -10.96 -24.74
C LYS A 44 34.05 -9.87 -25.80
N THR A 45 33.95 -10.26 -27.07
CA THR A 45 34.11 -9.33 -28.21
C THR A 45 32.87 -9.29 -29.09
N LYS A 46 32.65 -8.16 -29.77
CA LYS A 46 31.57 -8.03 -30.77
C LYS A 46 31.66 -9.10 -31.85
N ALA A 47 32.88 -9.43 -32.30
CA ALA A 47 33.09 -10.44 -33.33
C ALA A 47 32.65 -11.84 -32.87
N GLU A 48 32.86 -12.19 -31.61
CA GLU A 48 32.35 -13.45 -31.03
C GLU A 48 30.82 -13.45 -30.94
N VAL A 49 30.20 -12.33 -30.52
CA VAL A 49 28.74 -12.20 -30.48
C VAL A 49 28.13 -12.40 -31.88
N LEU A 50 28.70 -11.78 -32.90
CA LEU A 50 28.20 -11.89 -34.28
C LEU A 50 28.31 -13.30 -34.85
N LYS A 51 29.27 -14.11 -34.38
CA LYS A 51 29.38 -15.53 -34.74
C LYS A 51 28.39 -16.41 -33.98
N ASN A 52 27.99 -16.02 -32.77
CA ASN A 52 27.07 -16.76 -31.91
C ASN A 52 25.59 -16.48 -32.26
N VAL A 53 25.18 -16.86 -33.48
CA VAL A 53 23.80 -16.65 -33.97
C VAL A 53 22.86 -17.70 -33.36
N PRO A 54 21.74 -17.30 -32.72
CA PRO A 54 20.75 -18.25 -32.20
C PRO A 54 20.11 -19.11 -33.31
N GLN A 55 19.70 -20.34 -32.98
CA GLN A 55 18.99 -21.20 -33.91
C GLN A 55 17.69 -20.53 -34.41
N GLY A 56 17.50 -20.49 -35.73
CA GLY A 56 16.32 -19.88 -36.35
C GLY A 56 16.44 -18.38 -36.63
N PHE A 57 17.58 -17.75 -36.34
CA PHE A 57 17.84 -16.35 -36.72
C PHE A 57 18.57 -16.23 -38.06
N ASN A 58 18.24 -15.17 -38.80
CA ASN A 58 19.08 -14.70 -39.89
C ASN A 58 20.30 -13.94 -39.31
N ALA A 59 21.48 -14.15 -39.90
CA ALA A 59 22.69 -13.43 -39.54
C ALA A 59 22.54 -11.90 -39.61
N LYS A 60 21.81 -11.37 -40.60
CA LYS A 60 21.58 -9.92 -40.75
C LYS A 60 20.69 -9.35 -39.63
N GLU A 61 19.65 -10.09 -39.25
CA GLU A 61 18.75 -9.68 -38.16
C GLU A 61 19.48 -9.71 -36.81
N TRP A 62 20.31 -10.74 -36.61
CA TRP A 62 21.18 -10.85 -35.44
C TRP A 62 22.18 -9.71 -35.36
N GLU A 63 22.88 -9.42 -36.46
CA GLU A 63 23.83 -8.30 -36.54
C GLU A 63 23.17 -6.95 -36.22
N TRP A 64 21.95 -6.74 -36.75
CA TRP A 64 21.18 -5.54 -36.45
C TRP A 64 20.83 -5.43 -34.96
N LEU A 65 20.36 -6.51 -34.33
CA LEU A 65 20.04 -6.52 -32.89
C LEU A 65 21.28 -6.27 -32.02
N VAL A 66 22.37 -6.95 -32.34
CA VAL A 66 23.65 -6.80 -31.63
C VAL A 66 24.13 -5.36 -31.71
N THR A 67 24.11 -4.76 -32.90
CA THR A 67 24.64 -3.40 -33.11
C THR A 67 23.69 -2.31 -32.59
N ASN A 68 22.37 -2.45 -32.76
CA ASN A 68 21.42 -1.37 -32.47
C ASN A 68 20.75 -1.48 -31.09
N LYS A 69 20.84 -2.62 -30.40
CA LYS A 69 20.18 -2.84 -29.10
C LYS A 69 21.12 -3.28 -28.00
N PHE A 70 22.00 -4.25 -28.24
CA PHE A 70 22.82 -4.83 -27.18
C PHE A 70 24.17 -4.13 -26.97
N LEU A 71 24.79 -3.62 -28.04
CA LEU A 71 26.11 -2.96 -27.98
C LEU A 71 26.05 -1.44 -28.18
N THR A 72 24.87 -0.84 -28.11
CA THR A 72 24.74 0.63 -28.17
C THR A 72 25.39 1.26 -26.94
N ASP A 73 26.12 2.36 -27.13
CA ASP A 73 26.79 3.08 -26.04
C ASP A 73 25.83 3.46 -24.90
N GLU A 74 24.62 3.90 -25.24
CA GLU A 74 23.57 4.23 -24.26
C GLU A 74 23.21 3.01 -23.40
N PHE A 75 22.98 1.86 -24.03
CA PHE A 75 22.64 0.63 -23.33
C PHE A 75 23.77 0.19 -22.41
N GLN A 76 25.01 0.23 -22.89
CA GLN A 76 26.17 -0.16 -22.08
C GLN A 76 26.37 0.78 -20.90
N LYS A 77 26.23 2.11 -21.11
CA LYS A 77 26.29 3.12 -20.04
C LYS A 77 25.23 2.87 -18.98
N THR A 78 23.96 2.70 -19.38
CA THR A 78 22.86 2.42 -18.45
C THR A 78 23.06 1.09 -17.72
N SER A 79 23.49 0.04 -18.41
CA SER A 79 23.76 -1.27 -17.80
C SER A 79 24.88 -1.19 -16.77
N ASN A 80 25.99 -0.54 -17.10
CA ASN A 80 27.11 -0.33 -16.19
C ASN A 80 26.69 0.50 -14.97
N GLN A 81 25.97 1.60 -15.19
CA GLN A 81 25.44 2.43 -14.10
C GLN A 81 24.52 1.62 -13.19
N ASN A 82 23.62 0.82 -13.75
CA ASN A 82 22.72 -0.04 -12.97
C ASN A 82 23.49 -1.10 -12.18
N SER A 83 24.56 -1.67 -12.75
CA SER A 83 25.43 -2.62 -12.05
C SER A 83 26.17 -1.93 -10.89
N THR A 84 26.78 -0.78 -11.13
CA THR A 84 27.44 0.03 -10.09
C THR A 84 26.47 0.44 -8.99
N ASN A 85 25.26 0.88 -9.35
CA ASN A 85 24.22 1.23 -8.39
C ASN A 85 23.79 0.02 -7.53
N ARG A 86 23.74 -1.19 -8.10
CA ARG A 86 23.42 -2.41 -7.35
C ARG A 86 24.51 -2.76 -6.35
N VAL A 87 25.78 -2.68 -6.76
CA VAL A 87 26.94 -2.96 -5.90
C VAL A 87 27.05 -1.93 -4.77
N ASN A 88 26.81 -0.65 -5.08
CA ASN A 88 26.81 0.44 -4.11
C ASN A 88 25.53 0.49 -3.26
N GLY A 89 24.59 -0.44 -3.46
CA GLY A 89 23.38 -0.57 -2.67
C GLY A 89 23.70 -1.08 -1.28
N VAL A 90 23.95 -0.16 -0.34
CA VAL A 90 24.27 -0.49 1.06
C VAL A 90 23.05 -1.01 1.84
N MET A 91 21.83 -0.71 1.38
CA MET A 91 20.61 -1.08 2.11
C MET A 91 20.07 -2.45 1.71
N PRO A 92 19.85 -3.37 2.67
CA PRO A 92 19.16 -4.63 2.44
C PRO A 92 17.78 -4.40 1.82
N HIS A 93 17.42 -5.15 0.77
CA HIS A 93 16.07 -5.13 0.20
C HIS A 93 15.07 -5.67 1.24
N ARG A 94 14.43 -4.78 2.01
CA ARG A 94 13.33 -5.13 2.93
C ARG A 94 11.96 -5.14 2.25
N THR A 95 11.91 -4.76 0.97
CA THR A 95 10.70 -4.79 0.12
C THR A 95 10.63 -6.13 -0.62
N GLY A 96 9.84 -7.05 -0.08
CA GLY A 96 9.61 -8.40 -0.60
C GLY A 96 8.65 -9.15 0.31
N SER A 97 8.15 -10.31 -0.13
CA SER A 97 7.36 -11.17 0.76
C SER A 97 8.24 -11.65 1.90
N LYS A 98 8.05 -11.07 3.09
CA LYS A 98 8.67 -11.56 4.32
C LYS A 98 7.99 -12.87 4.70
N PRO A 99 8.75 -13.90 5.13
CA PRO A 99 8.13 -15.08 5.73
C PRO A 99 7.32 -14.63 6.96
N HIS A 100 6.18 -15.28 7.23
CA HIS A 100 5.27 -14.90 8.31
C HIS A 100 5.97 -14.72 9.66
N ARG A 101 6.96 -15.57 9.94
CA ARG A 101 7.81 -15.48 11.13
C ARG A 101 8.56 -14.15 11.27
N GLN A 102 9.09 -13.62 10.17
CA GLN A 102 9.79 -12.32 10.19
C GLN A 102 8.81 -11.17 10.46
N LEU A 103 7.57 -11.26 9.94
CA LEU A 103 6.54 -10.26 10.24
C LEU A 103 6.18 -10.24 11.73
N ILE A 104 6.10 -11.41 12.38
CA ILE A 104 5.86 -11.50 13.82
C ILE A 104 6.98 -10.81 14.60
N TYR A 105 8.25 -11.07 14.26
CA TYR A 105 9.39 -10.44 14.93
C TYR A 105 9.41 -8.92 14.73
N ASP A 106 9.22 -8.45 13.50
CA ASP A 106 9.22 -7.02 13.20
C ASP A 106 8.08 -6.28 13.93
N MET A 107 6.91 -6.92 14.05
CA MET A 107 5.77 -6.36 14.79
C MET A 107 6.01 -6.33 16.30
N ASP A 108 6.60 -7.39 16.86
CA ASP A 108 6.97 -7.45 18.28
C ASP A 108 7.99 -6.35 18.64
N GLU A 109 8.96 -6.09 17.76
CA GLU A 109 9.94 -5.01 17.94
C GLU A 109 9.31 -3.60 17.90
N ILE A 110 8.34 -3.37 16.99
CA ILE A 110 7.58 -2.12 16.96
C ILE A 110 6.77 -1.95 18.24
N VAL A 111 6.04 -2.98 18.66
CA VAL A 111 5.19 -2.93 19.86
C VAL A 111 6.04 -2.65 21.10
N LYS A 112 7.19 -3.32 21.24
CA LYS A 112 8.16 -3.03 22.32
C LYS A 112 8.64 -1.59 22.27
N THR A 113 8.93 -1.07 21.09
CA THR A 113 9.41 0.31 20.93
C THR A 113 8.33 1.31 21.35
N ILE A 114 7.08 1.12 20.91
CA ILE A 114 5.94 1.96 21.29
C ILE A 114 5.71 1.91 22.82
N GLN A 115 5.75 0.70 23.41
CA GLN A 115 5.58 0.52 24.85
C GLN A 115 6.71 1.16 25.67
N SER A 116 7.95 1.11 25.18
CA SER A 116 9.11 1.69 25.85
C SER A 116 9.19 3.22 25.72
N THR A 117 8.57 3.79 24.69
CA THR A 117 8.67 5.22 24.35
C THR A 117 7.33 5.74 23.86
N ALA A 118 6.44 6.11 24.79
CA ALA A 118 5.07 6.53 24.51
C ALA A 118 4.95 7.89 23.79
N SER A 119 6.03 8.69 23.72
CA SER A 119 6.02 10.05 23.15
C SER A 119 6.57 10.13 21.72
N LEU A 120 7.10 9.05 21.14
CA LEU A 120 7.65 9.08 19.80
C LEU A 120 6.53 9.13 18.76
N SER A 121 6.75 9.91 17.71
CA SER A 121 5.90 9.87 16.52
C SER A 121 6.06 8.54 15.78
N HIS A 122 5.05 8.17 14.99
CA HIS A 122 5.08 6.94 14.20
C HIS A 122 6.31 6.84 13.28
N ILE A 123 6.79 7.97 12.75
CA ILE A 123 7.99 7.99 11.89
C ILE A 123 9.26 7.71 12.70
N GLU A 124 9.41 8.28 13.90
CA GLU A 124 10.56 8.05 14.76
C GLU A 124 10.62 6.60 15.28
N VAL A 125 9.46 6.01 15.59
CA VAL A 125 9.36 4.59 15.95
C VAL A 125 9.85 3.71 14.79
N VAL A 126 9.42 4.02 13.56
CA VAL A 126 9.84 3.30 12.35
C VAL A 126 11.34 3.51 12.09
N GLU A 127 11.86 4.70 12.25
CA GLU A 127 13.29 4.98 12.07
C GLU A 127 14.17 4.32 13.14
N LYS A 128 13.67 4.20 14.37
CA LYS A 128 14.36 3.49 15.45
C LYS A 128 14.42 1.99 15.21
N CYS A 129 13.34 1.37 14.73
CA CYS A 129 13.30 -0.06 14.43
C CYS A 129 14.00 -0.42 13.11
N PHE A 130 13.88 0.44 12.09
CA PHE A 130 14.23 0.10 10.71
C PHE A 130 15.29 0.99 10.06
N GLY A 131 15.73 2.05 10.73
CA GLY A 131 16.69 3.03 10.24
C GLY A 131 16.05 4.22 9.52
N PRO A 132 16.83 5.28 9.24
CA PRO A 132 16.34 6.53 8.65
C PRO A 132 15.61 6.32 7.33
N GLN A 133 14.43 6.92 7.18
CA GLN A 133 13.66 6.84 5.94
C GLN A 133 14.13 7.92 4.95
N ARG A 134 14.29 7.57 3.67
CA ARG A 134 14.60 8.53 2.60
C ARG A 134 13.35 8.78 1.76
N HIS A 135 13.13 10.05 1.37
CA HIS A 135 11.96 10.57 0.62
C HIS A 135 11.51 9.75 -0.62
N SER A 136 12.34 8.87 -1.17
CA SER A 136 12.01 8.05 -2.34
C SER A 136 11.65 6.59 -2.00
N HIS A 137 11.61 6.24 -0.71
CA HIS A 137 11.44 4.87 -0.21
C HIS A 137 10.25 4.83 0.76
N VAL A 138 9.23 4.05 0.42
CA VAL A 138 8.05 3.82 1.27
C VAL A 138 8.21 2.46 1.94
N PHE A 139 8.21 2.45 3.27
CA PHE A 139 8.17 1.22 4.06
C PHE A 139 6.73 0.68 4.07
N GLY A 140 6.50 -0.49 3.49
CA GLY A 140 5.20 -1.14 3.41
C GLY A 140 5.21 -2.51 4.05
N PHE A 141 4.36 -2.74 5.05
CA PHE A 141 4.05 -4.07 5.56
C PHE A 141 3.12 -4.80 4.57
N ARG A 142 3.71 -5.43 3.55
CA ARG A 142 3.16 -6.53 2.74
C ARG A 142 4.13 -6.82 1.60
N GLY A 143 4.22 -8.08 1.19
CA GLY A 143 5.08 -8.48 0.09
C GLY A 143 4.67 -7.85 -1.23
N GLY A 144 5.62 -7.26 -1.95
CA GLY A 144 5.47 -6.97 -3.38
C GLY A 144 5.03 -5.56 -3.79
N MET A 145 4.79 -4.63 -2.87
CA MET A 145 4.54 -3.22 -3.25
C MET A 145 5.81 -2.53 -3.75
N LYS A 146 5.95 -2.42 -5.07
CA LYS A 146 6.96 -1.60 -5.75
C LYS A 146 6.46 -0.15 -5.89
N ARG A 147 7.36 0.83 -6.02
CA ARG A 147 7.04 2.25 -6.29
C ARG A 147 6.00 2.43 -7.41
N LYS A 148 6.09 1.62 -8.46
CA LYS A 148 5.15 1.64 -9.59
C LYS A 148 3.70 1.26 -9.25
N HIS A 149 3.45 0.58 -8.13
CA HIS A 149 2.09 0.33 -7.65
C HIS A 149 1.48 1.56 -6.94
N PHE A 150 2.29 2.58 -6.67
CA PHE A 150 1.85 3.92 -6.26
C PHE A 150 1.77 4.89 -7.46
N ASN A 151 2.21 4.45 -8.65
CA ASN A 151 1.98 5.14 -9.91
C ASN A 151 0.71 4.56 -10.58
N CYS A 152 -0.43 4.65 -9.90
CA CYS A 152 -1.60 5.04 -10.67
C CYS A 152 -1.35 6.53 -11.04
N SER A 153 -1.80 7.02 -12.20
CA SER A 153 -1.60 8.44 -12.55
C SER A 153 -1.95 9.32 -11.34
N GLN A 154 -1.23 10.42 -11.11
CA GLN A 154 -1.48 11.30 -9.95
C GLN A 154 -2.99 11.58 -9.75
N ALA A 155 -3.72 11.70 -10.86
CA ALA A 155 -5.17 11.80 -10.91
C ALA A 155 -5.93 10.61 -10.28
N THR A 156 -5.55 9.36 -10.57
CA THR A 156 -6.19 8.18 -9.96
C THR A 156 -5.89 8.01 -8.47
N TYR A 157 -4.70 8.38 -8.01
CA TYR A 157 -4.38 8.36 -6.57
C TYR A 157 -5.17 9.41 -5.82
N ILE A 158 -5.25 10.62 -6.38
CA ILE A 158 -6.05 11.72 -5.85
C ILE A 158 -7.53 11.30 -5.76
N LYS A 159 -8.09 10.71 -6.82
CA LYS A 159 -9.49 10.23 -6.80
C LYS A 159 -9.78 9.18 -5.73
N ASP A 160 -8.87 8.20 -5.54
CA ASP A 160 -9.04 7.18 -4.50
C ASP A 160 -8.91 7.77 -3.09
N LEU A 161 -8.02 8.76 -2.90
CA LEU A 161 -7.92 9.50 -1.64
C LEU A 161 -9.16 10.35 -1.36
N GLU A 162 -9.68 11.06 -2.37
CA GLU A 162 -10.91 11.86 -2.26
C GLU A 162 -12.11 10.99 -1.90
N ALA A 163 -12.23 9.79 -2.50
CA ALA A 163 -13.29 8.84 -2.19
C ALA A 163 -13.21 8.36 -0.72
N LYS A 164 -12.01 7.99 -0.26
CA LYS A 164 -11.79 7.57 1.14
C LYS A 164 -12.02 8.71 2.13
N LEU A 165 -11.67 9.94 1.77
CA LEU A 165 -11.92 11.11 2.59
C LEU A 165 -13.42 11.35 2.74
N HIS A 166 -14.16 11.30 1.63
CA HIS A 166 -15.62 11.45 1.63
C HIS A 166 -16.32 10.37 2.47
N GLU A 167 -15.91 9.10 2.34
CA GLU A 167 -16.44 8.00 3.17
C GLU A 167 -16.21 8.27 4.66
N LYS A 168 -15.02 8.73 5.04
CA LYS A 168 -14.70 9.06 6.43
C LYS A 168 -15.46 10.27 6.96
N GLU A 169 -15.68 11.29 6.14
CA GLU A 169 -16.50 12.44 6.50
C GLU A 169 -17.97 12.05 6.70
N GLU A 170 -18.50 11.15 5.86
CA GLU A 170 -19.85 10.62 6.02
C GLU A 170 -20.01 9.80 7.30
N GLU A 171 -19.07 8.90 7.59
CA GLU A 171 -19.03 8.16 8.86
C GLU A 171 -19.01 9.10 10.06
N ASN A 172 -18.17 10.14 10.03
CA ASN A 172 -18.03 11.08 11.14
C ASN A 172 -19.30 11.93 11.34
N ASN A 173 -19.92 12.37 10.23
CA ASN A 173 -21.20 13.06 10.26
C ASN A 173 -22.32 12.17 10.84
N ASN A 174 -22.34 10.89 10.49
CA ASN A 174 -23.31 9.94 11.04
C ASN A 174 -23.10 9.73 12.54
N LEU A 175 -21.84 9.56 12.98
CA LEU A 175 -21.51 9.46 14.39
C LEU A 175 -21.93 10.72 15.17
N LYS A 176 -21.70 11.91 14.59
CA LYS A 176 -22.12 13.17 15.20
C LYS A 176 -23.63 13.26 15.39
N ARG A 177 -24.43 12.92 14.36
CA ARG A 177 -25.90 12.85 14.49
C ARG A 177 -26.35 11.88 15.58
N ARG A 178 -25.68 10.73 15.71
CA ARG A 178 -25.97 9.75 16.76
C ARG A 178 -25.63 10.31 18.14
N MET A 179 -24.54 11.04 18.27
CA MET A 179 -24.15 11.74 19.50
C MET A 179 -25.22 12.76 19.91
N ASP A 180 -25.58 13.66 19.00
CA ASP A 180 -26.60 14.70 19.23
C ASP A 180 -27.96 14.08 19.65
N GLY A 181 -28.31 12.95 19.05
CA GLY A 181 -29.51 12.18 19.40
C GLY A 181 -29.46 11.56 20.79
N ILE A 182 -28.28 11.10 21.24
CA ILE A 182 -28.09 10.60 22.59
C ILE A 182 -28.15 11.75 23.59
N GLU A 183 -27.45 12.86 23.33
CA GLU A 183 -27.47 14.06 24.18
C GLU A 183 -28.90 14.60 24.34
N SER A 184 -29.68 14.66 23.26
CA SER A 184 -31.08 15.08 23.32
C SER A 184 -31.97 14.16 24.16
N ARG A 185 -31.68 12.85 24.18
CA ARG A 185 -32.41 11.88 25.02
C ARG A 185 -32.01 12.00 26.48
N LEU A 186 -30.71 12.20 26.75
CA LEU A 186 -30.20 12.48 28.09
C LEU A 186 -30.83 13.74 28.67
N ALA A 187 -30.90 14.83 27.90
CA ALA A 187 -31.52 16.08 28.33
C ALA A 187 -33.02 15.93 28.65
N LYS A 188 -33.75 15.07 27.94
CA LYS A 188 -35.16 14.78 28.27
C LYS A 188 -35.29 14.00 29.57
N ILE A 189 -34.47 12.97 29.76
CA ILE A 189 -34.46 12.17 30.98
C ILE A 189 -34.06 13.03 32.19
N GLU A 190 -33.12 13.96 32.02
CA GLU A 190 -32.69 14.88 33.06
C GLU A 190 -33.80 15.87 33.45
N ASN A 191 -34.53 16.40 32.46
CA ASN A 191 -35.71 17.25 32.71
C ASN A 191 -36.91 16.47 33.29
N GLU A 192 -37.11 15.20 32.92
CA GLU A 192 -38.17 14.33 33.47
C GLU A 192 -37.89 13.89 34.92
N ASN A 193 -36.62 13.83 35.34
CA ASN A 193 -36.21 13.51 36.71
C ASN A 193 -36.05 14.75 37.60
N GLN A 194 -36.48 15.93 37.14
CA GLN A 194 -36.49 17.13 37.95
C GLN A 194 -37.64 17.04 38.96
N PRO A 195 -37.39 16.96 40.28
CA PRO A 195 -38.44 16.81 41.26
C PRO A 195 -39.36 18.04 41.19
N MET A 196 -40.65 17.78 41.03
CA MET A 196 -41.74 18.75 41.12
C MET A 196 -41.67 19.39 42.51
N SER A 197 -40.93 20.49 42.64
CA SER A 197 -40.76 21.22 43.88
C SER A 197 -41.94 22.16 44.07
N ASP A 198 -43.12 21.60 44.35
CA ASP A 198 -44.26 22.34 44.87
C ASP A 198 -45.02 21.41 45.83
N GLU A 199 -44.52 21.26 47.06
CA GLU A 199 -45.32 20.79 48.20
C GLU A 199 -45.17 21.79 49.35
N PRO A 200 -46.28 22.25 49.95
CA PRO A 200 -46.29 23.43 50.81
C PRO A 200 -45.65 23.14 52.17
N ALA A 201 -45.06 24.19 52.74
CA ALA A 201 -44.44 24.17 54.06
C ALA A 201 -45.45 23.68 55.12
N ILE A 202 -45.17 22.51 55.70
CA ILE A 202 -45.73 22.09 56.98
C ILE A 202 -44.58 22.10 57.99
N ASP A 203 -44.76 22.96 58.97
CA ASP A 203 -44.01 23.12 60.19
C ASP A 203 -44.13 21.90 61.10
N GLY A 204 -43.03 21.53 61.77
CA GLY A 204 -43.09 20.62 62.92
C GLY A 204 -41.98 19.57 62.97
N GLU A 205 -40.91 19.92 63.69
CA GLU A 205 -40.17 19.09 64.66
C GLU A 205 -39.99 17.58 64.42
N GLY A 206 -38.73 17.11 64.40
CA GLY A 206 -38.41 15.73 64.78
C GLY A 206 -37.11 15.17 64.22
N TRP A 207 -36.09 15.04 65.05
CA TRP A 207 -34.83 14.37 64.76
C TRP A 207 -35.03 12.86 64.53
N HIS A 208 -34.46 12.30 63.46
CA HIS A 208 -33.40 11.28 63.52
C HIS A 208 -33.13 10.61 62.17
N THR A 209 -31.85 10.55 61.84
CA THR A 209 -31.26 9.65 60.85
C THR A 209 -31.62 8.20 61.13
N SER A 210 -32.02 7.45 60.11
CA SER A 210 -31.87 6.00 60.12
C SER A 210 -31.61 5.47 58.71
N SER A 211 -30.44 4.84 58.63
CA SER A 211 -29.93 4.06 57.51
C SER A 211 -30.55 2.66 57.53
N ILE A 212 -30.44 1.99 56.37
CA ILE A 212 -30.49 0.53 56.15
C ILE A 212 -31.90 -0.09 55.96
N LEU A 213 -32.17 -0.61 54.76
CA LEU A 213 -32.28 -2.07 54.51
C LEU A 213 -32.49 -2.36 53.01
N LEU A 214 -31.42 -2.79 52.36
CA LEU A 214 -31.40 -3.35 51.01
C LEU A 214 -31.10 -4.86 51.15
N SER A 215 -32.13 -5.69 51.01
CA SER A 215 -32.13 -7.16 50.84
C SER A 215 -33.60 -7.62 50.87
N ALA A 216 -34.15 -8.51 50.02
CA ALA A 216 -33.63 -9.35 48.96
C ALA A 216 -34.82 -9.99 48.20
N THR A 217 -34.51 -10.55 47.01
CA THR A 217 -35.14 -11.73 46.36
C THR A 217 -36.62 -11.74 46.00
N MET A 218 -36.90 -12.00 44.71
CA MET A 218 -37.85 -13.03 44.26
C MET A 218 -37.45 -13.48 42.84
N LEU A 219 -36.69 -14.58 42.78
CA LEU A 219 -36.72 -15.52 41.67
C LEU A 219 -37.95 -16.40 41.89
N GLN A 220 -38.87 -16.40 40.92
CA GLN A 220 -39.70 -17.56 40.62
C GLN A 220 -40.07 -17.54 39.14
#